data_AF-A0A7C1XUR4-F1
#
_entry.id   AF-A0A7C1XUR4-F1
#
_cell.length_a   1.000
_cell.length_b   1.000
_cell.length_c   1.000
_cell.angle_alpha   90.00
_cell.angle_beta   90.00
_cell.angle_gamma   90.00
#
_symmetry.space_group_name_H-M   'P 1'
#
loop_
_entity.id
_entity.type
_entity.pdbx_description
1 polymer ?
#
loop_
_entity_poly.entity_id
_entity_poly.type
_entity_poly.pdbx_seq_one_letter_code
_entity_poly.pdbx_strand_id
1 'polypeptide(L)' 'MIPEQTDSTQASTSTEDQSGPGVLRGQVWLTIQTRQAQQLVRGRNGTSEKPAITGLVGFANQLRVIWQAARNDDPYA' A
#
# COMPACT_ATOMS: atom_id res chain seq x y z
N MET A 1 31.24 -51.02 15.64
CA MET A 1 31.37 -50.07 14.52
C MET A 1 30.09 -49.25 14.50
N ILE A 2 30.11 -48.04 15.04
CA ILE A 2 28.98 -47.10 15.06
C ILE A 2 29.38 -45.95 14.12
N PRO A 3 28.52 -45.50 13.20
CA PRO A 3 28.56 -44.14 12.74
C PRO A 3 27.59 -43.28 13.58
N GLU A 4 28.20 -42.27 14.18
CA GLU A 4 27.63 -41.06 14.73
C GLU A 4 27.03 -40.19 13.61
N GLN A 5 25.94 -39.48 13.93
CA GLN A 5 25.63 -38.07 13.57
C GLN A 5 24.10 -37.85 13.71
N THR A 6 23.63 -37.36 14.86
CA THR A 6 23.32 -35.93 15.15
C THR A 6 22.30 -35.36 14.17
N ASP A 7 21.02 -35.33 14.52
CA ASP A 7 20.35 -34.34 15.38
C ASP A 7 19.66 -33.23 14.54
N SER A 8 18.51 -32.82 15.07
CA SER A 8 17.78 -31.59 14.76
C SER A 8 16.99 -31.52 13.45
N THR A 9 15.73 -31.93 13.58
CA THR A 9 14.57 -31.21 13.01
C THR A 9 14.73 -29.70 13.22
N GLN A 10 14.96 -28.96 12.15
CA GLN A 10 14.65 -27.53 12.13
C GLN A 10 13.71 -27.27 10.97
N ALA A 11 12.42 -27.24 11.31
CA ALA A 11 11.45 -26.47 10.55
C ALA A 11 11.99 -25.04 10.49
N SER A 12 12.37 -24.61 9.30
CA SER A 12 12.73 -23.23 9.01
C SER A 12 11.48 -22.37 9.16
N THR A 13 11.04 -22.08 10.38
CA THR A 13 10.31 -20.85 10.67
C THR A 13 11.32 -19.73 10.59
N SER A 14 11.61 -19.30 9.36
CA SER A 14 12.28 -18.05 9.10
C SER A 14 11.37 -16.96 9.66
N THR A 15 11.75 -16.47 10.84
CA THR A 15 11.26 -15.24 11.45
C THR A 15 11.08 -14.18 10.36
N GLU A 16 9.83 -13.82 10.09
CA GLU A 16 9.54 -12.63 9.30
C GLU A 16 10.21 -11.45 10.00
N ASP A 17 11.27 -10.91 9.39
CA ASP A 17 11.88 -9.66 9.78
C ASP A 17 10.81 -8.56 9.68
N GLN A 18 10.10 -8.32 10.79
CA GLN A 18 9.19 -7.18 10.97
C GLN A 18 9.97 -5.86 11.14
N SER A 19 11.14 -5.73 10.51
CA SER A 19 12.01 -4.55 10.58
C SER A 19 11.51 -3.38 9.72
N GLY A 20 10.41 -3.56 8.98
CA GLY A 20 9.75 -2.47 8.27
C GLY A 20 8.58 -1.89 9.08
N PRO A 21 8.26 -0.59 8.96
CA PRO A 21 7.12 -0.01 9.66
C PRO A 21 5.86 -0.79 9.31
N GLY A 22 5.13 -1.26 10.33
CA GLY A 22 3.88 -2.00 10.16
C GLY A 22 2.85 -1.21 9.35
N VAL A 23 1.83 -1.88 8.82
CA VAL A 23 0.80 -1.21 8.02
C VAL A 23 0.15 -0.08 8.82
N LEU A 24 0.12 1.14 8.25
CA LEU A 24 -0.54 2.28 8.89
C LEU A 24 -2.05 2.01 8.97
N ARG A 25 -2.52 1.62 10.15
CA ARG A 25 -3.94 1.41 10.44
C ARG A 25 -4.47 2.67 11.11
N GLY A 26 -5.18 3.49 10.33
CA GLY A 26 -5.82 4.70 10.81
C GLY A 26 -7.19 4.88 10.17
N GLN A 27 -8.15 5.35 10.96
CA GLN A 27 -9.45 5.79 10.46
C GLN A 27 -9.61 7.26 10.82
N VAL A 28 -10.11 8.04 9.87
CA VAL A 28 -10.41 9.46 10.04
C VAL A 28 -11.79 9.73 9.46
N TRP A 29 -12.55 10.58 10.15
CA TRP A 29 -13.81 11.10 9.66
C TRP A 29 -13.63 12.56 9.26
N LEU A 30 -14.04 12.91 8.05
CA LEU A 30 -14.01 14.27 7.54
C LEU A 30 -15.39 14.67 7.03
N THR A 31 -15.93 15.77 7.55
CA THR A 31 -17.18 16.36 7.04
C THR A 31 -16.85 17.38 5.95
N ILE A 32 -17.40 17.18 4.75
CA ILE A 32 -17.17 18.08 3.60
C ILE A 32 -18.44 18.89 3.31
N GLN A 33 -18.37 20.20 3.51
CA GLN A 33 -19.54 21.07 3.46
C GLN A 33 -19.82 21.68 2.08
N THR A 34 -18.82 21.83 1.22
CA THR A 34 -19.00 22.54 -0.06
C THR A 34 -18.93 21.60 -1.25
N ARG A 35 -19.68 21.92 -2.31
CA ARG A 35 -19.65 21.17 -3.56
C ARG A 35 -18.26 21.17 -4.20
N GLN A 36 -17.54 22.29 -4.12
CA GLN A 36 -16.19 22.42 -4.65
C GLN A 36 -15.21 21.49 -3.91
N ALA A 37 -15.28 21.43 -2.58
CA ALA A 37 -14.44 20.52 -1.80
C ALA A 37 -14.82 19.04 -2.06
N GLN A 38 -16.10 18.73 -2.25
CA GLN A 38 -16.51 17.36 -2.64
C GLN A 38 -15.96 16.98 -4.01
N GLN A 39 -15.96 17.90 -4.98
CA GLN A 39 -15.35 17.69 -6.29
C GLN A 39 -13.84 17.58 -6.21
N LEU A 40 -13.16 18.31 -5.31
CA LEU A 40 -11.72 18.15 -5.07
C LEU A 40 -11.38 16.76 -4.52
N VAL A 41 -12.17 16.29 -3.55
CA VAL A 41 -11.92 14.98 -2.90
C VAL A 41 -12.22 13.82 -3.84
N ARG A 42 -13.36 13.89 -4.55
CA ARG A 42 -13.81 12.80 -5.44
C ARG A 42 -13.21 12.87 -6.83
N GLY A 43 -12.86 14.07 -7.28
CA GLY A 43 -12.53 14.34 -8.67
C GLY A 43 -13.77 14.41 -9.55
N ARG A 44 -13.54 14.28 -10.86
CA ARG A 44 -14.59 14.24 -11.87
C ARG A 44 -14.26 13.14 -12.89
N ASN A 45 -15.26 12.34 -13.24
CA ASN A 45 -15.12 11.38 -14.32
C ASN A 45 -14.84 12.10 -15.66
N GLY A 46 -14.10 11.43 -16.53
CA GLY A 46 -13.93 11.87 -17.90
C GLY A 46 -15.26 11.78 -18.64
N THR A 47 -15.52 12.74 -19.52
CA THR A 47 -16.58 12.65 -20.53
C THR A 47 -15.92 12.57 -21.89
N SER A 48 -16.71 12.31 -22.94
CA SER A 48 -16.19 12.30 -24.33
C SER A 48 -15.50 13.61 -24.73
N GLU A 49 -15.83 14.72 -24.07
CA GLU A 49 -15.32 16.06 -24.38
C GLU A 49 -14.25 16.54 -23.40
N LYS A 50 -14.16 15.95 -22.20
CA LYS A 50 -13.30 16.46 -21.13
C LYS A 50 -12.59 15.33 -20.41
N PRO A 51 -11.26 15.42 -20.21
CA PRO A 51 -10.53 14.41 -19.47
C PRO A 51 -11.01 14.33 -18.01
N ALA A 52 -10.79 13.16 -17.43
CA ALA A 52 -11.02 12.93 -16.00
C ALA A 52 -10.09 13.83 -15.17
N ILE A 53 -10.60 14.29 -14.03
CA ILE A 53 -9.79 14.98 -13.03
C ILE A 53 -9.66 14.05 -11.83
N THR A 54 -8.43 13.65 -11.53
CA THR A 54 -8.14 12.81 -10.36
C THR A 54 -8.37 13.63 -9.08
N GLY A 55 -9.31 13.19 -8.25
CA GLY A 55 -9.52 13.74 -6.91
C GLY A 55 -8.51 13.19 -5.91
N LEU A 56 -8.49 13.76 -4.69
CA LEU A 56 -7.57 13.35 -3.62
C LEU A 56 -7.62 11.85 -3.30
N VAL A 57 -8.81 11.23 -3.36
CA VAL A 57 -8.94 9.78 -3.13
C VAL A 57 -8.27 8.97 -4.24
N GLY A 58 -8.47 9.35 -5.51
CA GLY A 58 -7.83 8.68 -6.64
C GLY A 58 -6.31 8.83 -6.61
N PHE A 59 -5.83 10.03 -6.26
CA PHE A 59 -4.41 10.30 -6.07
C PHE A 59 -3.80 9.45 -4.96
N ALA A 60 -4.45 9.38 -3.80
CA ALA A 60 -3.97 8.56 -2.68
C ALA A 60 -3.87 7.07 -3.04
N ASN A 61 -4.80 6.55 -3.85
CA ASN A 61 -4.74 5.18 -4.34
C ASN A 61 -3.53 4.93 -5.25
N GLN A 62 -3.21 5.87 -6.14
CA GLN A 62 -2.01 5.78 -6.99
C GLN A 62 -0.74 5.84 -6.15
N LEU A 63 -0.66 6.78 -5.22
CA LEU A 63 0.49 6.93 -4.32
C LEU A 63 0.73 5.66 -3.48
N ARG A 64 -0.34 4.98 -3.05
CA ARG A 64 -0.24 3.71 -2.32
C ARG A 64 0.49 2.63 -3.11
N VAL A 65 0.24 2.55 -4.42
CA VAL A 65 0.90 1.56 -5.29
C VAL A 65 2.40 1.85 -5.38
N ILE A 66 2.76 3.11 -5.65
CA ILE A 66 4.16 3.56 -5.71
C ILE A 66 4.86 3.26 -4.38
N TRP A 67 4.23 3.59 -3.25
CA TRP A 67 4.81 3.35 -1.94
C TRP A 67 5.02 1.86 -1.66
N GLN A 68 4.07 1.01 -2.06
CA GLN A 68 4.20 -0.44 -1.90
C GLN A 68 5.32 -1.00 -2.77
N ALA A 69 5.45 -0.52 -4.00
CA ALA A 69 6.47 -0.98 -4.92
C ALA A 69 7.88 -0.50 -4.52
N ALA A 70 8.01 0.75 -4.08
CA ALA A 70 9.23 1.27 -3.48
C ALA A 70 9.64 0.48 -2.23
N ARG A 71 8.66 0.02 -1.44
CA ARG A 71 8.93 -0.86 -0.29
C ARG A 71 9.39 -2.27 -0.68
N ASN A 72 9.01 -2.73 -1.86
CA ASN A 72 9.42 -4.03 -2.40
C ASN A 72 10.69 -3.92 -3.26
N ASP A 73 11.40 -2.79 -3.20
CA ASP A 73 12.59 -2.47 -4.00
C ASP A 73 12.38 -2.60 -5.51
N ASP A 74 11.16 -2.32 -6.02
CA ASP A 74 10.89 -2.25 -7.46
C ASP A 74 11.23 -0.85 -8.01
N PRO A 75 12.26 -0.70 -8.86
CA PRO A 75 12.71 0.60 -9.35
C PRO A 75 11.83 1.19 -10.46
N TYR A 76 10.84 0.48 -11.00
CA TYR A 76 10.05 0.91 -12.18
C TYR A 76 8.60 1.33 -11.88
N ALA A 77 8.22 1.47 -10.61
CA ALA A 77 6.84 1.76 -10.21
C ALA A 77 6.42 3.23 -10.26
#